data_AF-A0A8I1B7S1-F1
#
_entry.id   AF-A0A8I1B7S1-F1
#
_cell.length_a   1.000
_cell.length_b   1.000
_cell.length_c   1.000
_cell.angle_alpha   90.00
_cell.angle_beta   90.00
_cell.angle_gamma   90.00
#
_symmetry.space_group_name_H-M   'P 1'
#
loop_
_entity.id
_entity.type
_entity.pdbx_description
1 polymer ?
#
loop_
_entity_poly.entity_id
_entity_poly.type
_entity_poly.pdbx_seq_one_letter_code
_entity_poly.pdbx_strand_id
1 'polypeptide(L)'
;PLDSDKKFGTVGAVAVDAQSNLAAATSTGGITNKQVGRVGDAPLIGAGTYASNKTCAVSTTGTGEMFIRMVAAYDVAAQMEYCGASLETAADRVVM
;
A
#
# COMPACT_ATOMS: atom_id res chain seq x y z
N PRO A 1 -22.59 -17.28 7.46
CA PRO A 1 -22.31 -15.83 7.33
C PRO A 1 -20.80 -15.61 7.14
N LEU A 2 -20.39 -14.82 6.14
CA LEU A 2 -18.97 -14.46 5.97
C LEU A 2 -18.59 -13.50 7.10
N ASP A 3 -17.62 -13.91 7.90
CA ASP A 3 -17.05 -13.17 9.03
C ASP A 3 -16.53 -11.80 8.56
N SER A 4 -16.98 -10.72 9.22
CA SER A 4 -16.59 -9.34 8.90
C SER A 4 -15.10 -9.08 9.11
N ASP A 5 -14.43 -9.88 9.94
CA ASP A 5 -13.01 -9.77 10.25
C ASP A 5 -12.13 -10.60 9.30
N LYS A 6 -12.74 -11.40 8.40
CA LYS A 6 -12.03 -12.21 7.39
C LYS A 6 -12.11 -11.60 5.98
N LYS A 7 -11.79 -10.30 5.86
CA LYS A 7 -11.86 -9.57 4.59
C LYS A 7 -10.49 -9.18 4.01
N PHE A 8 -9.46 -10.03 4.00
CA PHE A 8 -8.15 -9.57 3.53
C PHE A 8 -7.48 -10.57 2.58
N GLY A 9 -8.04 -10.70 1.38
CA GLY A 9 -7.47 -11.48 0.28
C GLY A 9 -6.33 -10.77 -0.47
N THR A 10 -5.68 -9.79 0.16
CA THR A 10 -4.53 -9.08 -0.40
C THR A 10 -3.27 -9.52 0.35
N VAL A 11 -2.27 -9.90 -0.42
CA VAL A 11 -0.92 -10.23 0.07
C VAL A 11 0.07 -9.25 -0.54
N GLY A 12 1.19 -9.04 0.14
CA GLY A 12 2.27 -8.25 -0.43
C GLY A 12 3.56 -8.42 0.35
N ALA A 13 4.64 -7.94 -0.25
CA ALA A 13 5.98 -8.01 0.29
C ALA A 13 6.74 -6.72 -0.05
N VAL A 14 7.63 -6.34 0.87
CA VAL A 14 8.62 -5.29 0.68
C VAL A 14 9.98 -5.85 1.06
N ALA A 15 11.03 -5.42 0.37
CA ALA A 15 12.38 -5.90 0.61
C ALA A 15 13.43 -4.82 0.32
N VAL A 16 14.58 -4.96 0.99
CA VAL A 16 15.81 -4.22 0.70
C VAL A 16 16.90 -5.24 0.37
N ASP A 17 17.63 -5.04 -0.72
CA ASP A 17 18.74 -5.90 -1.10
C ASP A 17 20.08 -5.42 -0.50
N ALA A 18 21.15 -6.20 -0.71
CA ALA A 18 22.50 -5.86 -0.22
C ALA A 18 23.11 -4.60 -0.87
N GLN A 19 22.54 -4.12 -1.97
CA GLN A 19 22.93 -2.89 -2.66
C GLN A 19 22.05 -1.69 -2.24
N SER A 20 21.21 -1.86 -1.22
CA SER A 20 20.24 -0.85 -0.76
C SER A 20 19.19 -0.48 -1.80
N ASN A 21 18.88 -1.37 -2.74
CA ASN A 21 17.71 -1.22 -3.59
C ASN A 21 16.45 -1.69 -2.85
N LEU A 22 15.37 -0.93 -3.03
CA LEU A 22 14.07 -1.20 -2.45
C LEU A 22 13.11 -1.76 -3.51
N ALA A 23 12.33 -2.75 -3.10
CA ALA A 23 11.29 -3.34 -3.93
C ALA A 23 9.99 -3.55 -3.13
N ALA A 24 8.86 -3.44 -3.82
CA ALA A 24 7.53 -3.72 -3.28
C ALA A 24 6.71 -4.49 -4.32
N ALA A 25 5.89 -5.43 -3.85
CA ALA A 25 4.92 -6.14 -4.67
C ALA A 25 3.64 -6.40 -3.88
N THR A 26 2.49 -6.24 -4.53
CA THR A 26 1.17 -6.46 -3.93
C THR A 26 0.30 -7.24 -4.91
N SER A 27 -0.48 -8.20 -4.40
CA SER A 27 -1.40 -9.02 -5.19
C SER A 27 -2.69 -9.29 -4.43
N THR A 28 -3.82 -9.33 -5.14
CA THR A 28 -5.14 -9.47 -4.50
C THR A 28 -6.13 -10.20 -5.39
N GLY A 29 -7.06 -10.95 -4.78
CA GLY A 29 -8.28 -11.40 -5.44
C GLY A 29 -9.32 -10.28 -5.64
N GLY A 30 -9.13 -9.15 -4.97
CA GLY A 30 -10.11 -8.08 -4.83
C GLY A 30 -11.02 -8.30 -3.63
N ILE A 31 -12.24 -7.79 -3.69
CA ILE A 31 -13.26 -7.97 -2.64
C ILE A 31 -14.28 -9.02 -3.06
N THR A 32 -14.81 -9.77 -2.09
CA THR A 32 -15.93 -10.69 -2.31
C THR A 32 -17.13 -9.94 -2.89
N ASN A 33 -17.80 -10.53 -3.88
CA ASN A 33 -18.95 -9.95 -4.57
C ASN A 33 -18.67 -8.59 -5.25
N LYS A 34 -17.43 -8.39 -5.73
CA LYS A 34 -17.09 -7.21 -6.53
C LYS A 34 -17.90 -7.17 -7.83
N GLN A 35 -18.25 -5.97 -8.27
CA GLN A 35 -18.75 -5.75 -9.63
C GLN A 35 -17.68 -6.19 -10.66
N VAL A 36 -18.14 -6.73 -11.79
CA VAL A 36 -17.26 -7.07 -12.91
C VAL A 36 -16.51 -5.81 -13.36
N GLY A 37 -15.19 -5.91 -13.49
CA GLY A 37 -14.33 -4.78 -13.85
C GLY A 37 -13.93 -3.87 -12.69
N ARG A 38 -14.39 -4.09 -11.45
CA ARG A 38 -13.91 -3.33 -10.29
C ARG A 38 -12.42 -3.61 -10.05
N VAL A 39 -11.63 -2.54 -10.02
CA VAL A 39 -10.19 -2.53 -9.70
C VAL A 39 -9.98 -1.87 -8.34
N GLY A 40 -9.17 -2.51 -7.48
CA GLY A 40 -8.78 -1.98 -6.17
C GLY A 40 -7.41 -1.29 -6.21
N ASP A 41 -6.84 -1.03 -5.03
CA ASP A 41 -5.55 -0.35 -4.84
C ASP A 41 -4.35 -1.18 -5.28
N ALA A 42 -4.35 -2.49 -5.02
CA ALA A 42 -3.18 -3.37 -5.20
C ALA A 42 -2.43 -3.23 -6.55
N PRO A 43 -3.08 -3.17 -7.72
CA PRO A 43 -2.36 -3.02 -9.00
C PRO A 43 -2.02 -1.57 -9.37
N LEU A 44 -2.33 -0.59 -8.53
CA LEU A 44 -2.16 0.84 -8.81
C LEU A 44 -0.95 1.39 -8.06
N ILE A 45 0.06 1.83 -8.82
CA ILE A 45 1.30 2.40 -8.26
C ILE A 45 0.99 3.65 -7.43
N GLY A 46 1.55 3.69 -6.24
CA GLY A 46 1.32 4.77 -5.26
C GLY A 46 0.08 4.57 -4.40
N ALA A 47 -0.92 3.79 -4.84
CA ALA A 47 -2.03 3.42 -3.97
C ALA A 47 -1.72 2.13 -3.20
N GLY A 48 -1.61 1.02 -3.93
CA GLY A 48 -1.41 -0.32 -3.39
C GLY A 48 0.04 -0.73 -3.20
N THR A 49 0.88 -0.29 -4.13
CA THR A 49 2.30 -0.68 -4.23
C THR A 49 3.14 0.53 -4.56
N TYR A 50 4.21 0.75 -3.81
CA TYR A 50 5.18 1.78 -4.12
C TYR A 50 6.57 1.41 -3.61
N ALA A 51 7.62 1.76 -4.36
CA ALA A 51 9.00 1.64 -3.91
C ALA A 51 9.87 2.74 -4.51
N SER A 52 10.70 3.35 -3.67
CA SER A 52 11.68 4.34 -4.08
C SER A 52 12.95 4.18 -3.25
N ASN A 53 14.11 4.04 -3.92
CA ASN A 53 15.43 3.99 -3.25
C ASN A 53 15.77 5.26 -2.46
N LYS A 54 15.04 6.36 -2.67
CA LYS A 54 15.22 7.61 -1.93
C LYS A 54 14.49 7.63 -0.59
N THR A 55 13.46 6.79 -0.43
CA THR A 55 12.54 6.86 0.71
C THR A 55 12.22 5.47 1.26
N CYS A 56 11.15 4.84 0.79
CA CYS A 56 10.64 3.60 1.35
C CYS A 56 9.98 2.70 0.29
N ALA A 57 9.75 1.44 0.68
CA ALA A 57 8.91 0.48 -0.02
C ALA A 57 7.65 0.21 0.80
N VAL A 58 6.49 0.20 0.15
CA VAL A 58 5.17 0.08 0.78
C VAL A 58 4.29 -0.87 -0.03
N SER A 59 3.60 -1.76 0.67
CA SER A 59 2.53 -2.60 0.15
C SER A 59 1.35 -2.52 1.11
N THR A 60 0.15 -2.21 0.62
CA THR A 60 -1.04 -2.02 1.45
C THR A 60 -2.00 -3.22 1.40
N THR A 61 -2.86 -3.33 2.41
CA THR A 61 -3.99 -4.27 2.45
C THR A 61 -5.15 -3.63 3.20
N GLY A 62 -6.37 -3.73 2.68
CA GLY A 62 -7.54 -3.08 3.26
C GLY A 62 -8.58 -2.64 2.23
N THR A 63 -9.29 -1.54 2.53
CA THR A 63 -10.35 -0.99 1.68
C THR A 63 -9.75 -0.18 0.53
N GLY A 64 -9.55 -0.83 -0.62
CA GLY A 64 -8.82 -0.24 -1.74
C GLY A 64 -9.31 1.13 -2.22
N GLU A 65 -10.61 1.42 -2.17
CA GLU A 65 -11.15 2.73 -2.55
C GLU A 65 -10.56 3.89 -1.72
N MET A 66 -10.27 3.66 -0.43
CA MET A 66 -9.66 4.66 0.42
C MET A 66 -8.19 4.87 0.07
N PHE A 67 -7.45 3.77 -0.14
CA PHE A 67 -6.03 3.85 -0.50
C PHE A 67 -5.78 4.45 -1.88
N ILE A 68 -6.70 4.26 -2.84
CA ILE A 68 -6.65 4.95 -4.12
C ILE A 68 -6.82 6.46 -3.94
N ARG A 69 -7.83 6.87 -3.16
CA ARG A 69 -8.14 8.30 -2.97
C ARG A 69 -7.05 9.07 -2.25
N MET A 70 -6.37 8.43 -1.31
CA MET A 70 -5.29 9.03 -0.53
C MET A 70 -3.92 8.83 -1.17
N VAL A 71 -3.81 7.99 -2.21
CA VAL A 71 -2.53 7.57 -2.79
C VAL A 71 -1.61 7.02 -1.67
N ALA A 72 -2.18 6.15 -0.83
CA ALA A 72 -1.65 5.87 0.51
C ALA A 72 -0.18 5.40 0.52
N ALA A 73 0.20 4.47 -0.37
CA ALA A 73 1.58 3.99 -0.43
C ALA A 73 2.58 5.08 -0.84
N TYR A 74 2.20 5.99 -1.73
CA TYR A 74 3.03 7.14 -2.11
C TYR A 74 3.04 8.22 -1.04
N ASP A 75 1.93 8.47 -0.34
CA ASP A 75 1.85 9.55 0.64
C ASP A 75 2.82 9.32 1.81
N VAL A 76 3.04 8.06 2.22
CA VAL A 76 4.09 7.72 3.19
C VAL A 76 5.46 8.17 2.67
N ALA A 77 5.79 7.86 1.42
CA ALA A 77 7.06 8.28 0.80
C ALA A 77 7.15 9.80 0.64
N ALA A 78 6.05 10.47 0.26
CA ALA A 78 6.00 11.91 0.09
C ALA A 78 6.19 12.66 1.42
N GLN A 79 5.61 12.16 2.52
CA GLN A 79 5.85 12.72 3.85
C GLN A 79 7.30 12.56 4.30
N MET A 80 7.94 11.43 4.01
CA MET A 80 9.37 11.25 4.26
C MET A 80 10.21 12.22 3.42
N GLU A 81 9.93 12.33 2.12
CA GLU A 81 10.74 13.14 1.19
C GLU A 81 10.55 14.64 1.38
N TYR A 82 9.30 15.09 1.53
CA TYR A 82 8.97 16.52 1.50
C TYR A 82 8.83 17.13 2.89
N CYS A 83 8.41 16.35 3.89
CA CYS A 83 8.25 16.83 5.26
C CYS A 83 9.38 16.38 6.19
N GLY A 84 10.32 15.54 5.71
CA GLY A 84 11.39 14.98 6.53
C GLY A 84 10.87 14.11 7.67
N ALA A 85 9.65 13.56 7.55
CA ALA A 85 9.07 12.71 8.57
C ALA A 85 9.83 11.37 8.66
N SER A 86 9.89 10.79 9.86
CA SER A 86 10.34 9.40 10.01
C SER A 86 9.33 8.45 9.36
N LEU A 87 9.77 7.24 9.01
CA LEU A 87 8.89 6.21 8.45
C LEU A 87 7.69 5.91 9.37
N GLU A 88 7.93 5.80 10.68
CA GLU A 88 6.89 5.55 11.69
C GLU A 88 5.86 6.68 11.71
N THR A 89 6.29 7.94 11.81
CA THR A 89 5.37 9.08 11.82
C THR A 89 4.61 9.23 10.51
N ALA A 90 5.27 8.99 9.36
CA ALA A 90 4.63 9.03 8.05
C ALA A 90 3.57 7.92 7.92
N ALA A 91 3.89 6.70 8.33
CA ALA A 91 2.96 5.58 8.29
C ALA A 91 1.75 5.81 9.21
N ASP A 92 1.98 6.26 10.44
CA ASP A 92 0.90 6.53 11.40
C ASP A 92 -0.08 7.57 10.85
N ARG A 93 0.41 8.67 10.26
CA ARG A 93 -0.47 9.72 9.70
C ARG A 93 -1.34 9.26 8.54
N VAL A 94 -0.89 8.27 7.77
CA VAL A 94 -1.58 7.79 6.57
C VAL A 94 -2.50 6.62 6.88
N VAL A 95 -2.12 5.78 7.85
CA VAL A 95 -2.77 4.48 8.10
C VAL A 95 -3.62 4.47 9.38
N MET A 96 -3.28 5.27 10.40
CA MET A 96 -3.95 5.30 11.71
C MET A 96 -4.90 6.50 11.85
#